data_AF-A0A6G0W634-F1
#
_entry.id   AF-A0A6G0W634-F1
#
_cell.length_a   1.000
_cell.length_b   1.000
_cell.length_c   1.000
_cell.angle_alpha   90.00
_cell.angle_beta   90.00
_cell.angle_gamma   90.00
#
_symmetry.space_group_name_H-M   'P 1'
#
loop_
_entity.id
_entity.type
_entity.pdbx_description
1 polymer ?
#
loop_
_entity_poly.entity_id
_entity_poly.type
_entity_poly.pdbx_seq_one_letter_code
_entity_poly.pdbx_strand_id
1 'polypeptide(L)'
;MMVKNNTSTYRTGFTVTIEASKGVSTGVSAKDRLTTIKTAISDNAKPSDLNRPGHVFPLRGNTGGILARAGHTEAAIEIVSLAGFKPYGVICELTNKDGSMSRTPEIIKFSKEKNMTVLTIKDLILYIQKNK
;
A
#
# COMPACT_ATOMS: atom_id res chain seq x y z
N MET A 1 -14.62 -5.90 1.71
CA MET A 1 -13.85 -5.66 2.95
C MET A 1 -13.61 -7.00 3.62
N MET A 2 -12.52 -7.17 4.38
CA MET A 2 -12.20 -8.44 5.06
C MET A 2 -13.23 -8.79 6.14
N VAL A 3 -13.68 -7.79 6.91
CA VAL A 3 -14.69 -7.94 7.96
C VAL A 3 -15.83 -6.95 7.74
N LYS A 4 -17.04 -7.28 8.22
CA LYS A 4 -18.20 -6.39 8.16
C LYS A 4 -18.10 -5.23 9.15
N ASN A 5 -17.70 -5.52 10.40
CA ASN A 5 -17.47 -4.51 11.45
C ASN A 5 -15.98 -4.41 11.78
N ASN A 6 -15.33 -3.31 11.39
CA ASN A 6 -13.90 -3.12 11.59
C ASN A 6 -13.63 -2.43 12.94
N THR A 7 -13.13 -3.20 13.91
CA THR A 7 -12.81 -2.75 15.27
C THR A 7 -11.32 -2.42 15.47
N SER A 8 -10.50 -2.45 14.41
CA SER A 8 -9.08 -2.10 14.52
C SER A 8 -8.88 -0.62 14.88
N THR A 9 -7.85 -0.32 15.68
CA THR A 9 -7.52 1.03 16.18
C THR A 9 -7.50 2.09 15.06
N TYR A 10 -6.88 1.76 13.92
CA TYR A 10 -6.72 2.69 12.79
C TYR A 10 -7.75 2.47 11.67
N ARG A 11 -8.73 1.57 11.89
CA ARG A 11 -9.76 1.17 10.92
C ARG A 11 -9.18 0.87 9.55
N THR A 12 -8.03 0.19 9.51
CA THR A 12 -7.29 -0.08 8.26
C THR A 12 -8.15 -0.85 7.28
N GLY A 13 -8.20 -0.39 6.03
CA GLY A 13 -9.13 -0.84 5.01
C GLY A 13 -8.81 -2.20 4.37
N PHE A 14 -8.46 -3.22 5.16
CA PHE A 14 -8.13 -4.55 4.66
C PHE A 14 -9.30 -5.17 3.88
N THR A 15 -8.97 -5.74 2.73
CA THR A 15 -9.85 -6.61 1.95
C THR A 15 -9.48 -8.08 2.16
N VAL A 16 -10.24 -9.01 1.59
CA VAL A 16 -9.82 -10.43 1.56
C VAL A 16 -8.51 -10.53 0.80
N THR A 17 -7.57 -11.33 1.32
CA THR A 17 -6.26 -11.48 0.70
C THR A 17 -6.37 -12.17 -0.65
N ILE A 18 -5.42 -11.88 -1.53
CA ILE A 18 -5.47 -12.30 -2.93
C ILE A 18 -4.18 -13.00 -3.35
N GLU A 19 -4.30 -13.87 -4.35
CA GLU A 19 -3.19 -14.45 -5.11
C GLU A 19 -3.53 -14.45 -6.61
N ALA A 20 -2.55 -14.31 -7.50
CA ALA A 20 -2.81 -14.53 -8.93
C ALA A 20 -3.31 -15.97 -9.16
N SER A 21 -4.31 -16.12 -10.03
CA SER A 21 -4.81 -17.43 -10.43
C SER A 21 -3.82 -18.22 -11.30
N LYS A 22 -2.86 -17.53 -11.93
CA LYS A 22 -1.87 -18.07 -12.86
C LYS A 22 -0.51 -17.39 -12.67
N GLY A 23 0.56 -18.09 -13.06
CA GLY A 23 1.92 -17.53 -13.07
C GLY A 23 2.59 -17.41 -11.69
N VAL A 24 2.04 -18.12 -10.70
CA VAL A 24 2.57 -18.23 -9.33
C VAL A 24 2.69 -19.71 -8.95
N SER A 25 3.49 -20.02 -7.94
CA SER A 25 3.55 -21.35 -7.34
C SER A 25 2.83 -21.35 -5.99
N THR A 26 3.52 -20.96 -4.92
CA THR A 26 2.96 -20.86 -3.57
C THR A 26 2.47 -19.46 -3.25
N GLY A 27 2.81 -18.45 -4.07
CA GLY A 27 2.33 -17.09 -3.89
C GLY A 27 3.19 -16.18 -3.02
N VAL A 28 3.98 -16.77 -2.10
CA VAL A 28 4.70 -16.01 -1.06
C VAL A 28 6.03 -15.42 -1.54
N SER A 29 6.60 -15.92 -2.64
CA SER A 29 7.89 -15.44 -3.16
C SER A 29 7.78 -13.98 -3.62
N ALA A 30 8.90 -13.24 -3.66
CA ALA A 30 8.90 -11.86 -4.16
C ALA A 30 8.37 -11.78 -5.61
N LYS A 31 8.73 -12.76 -6.45
CA LYS A 31 8.24 -12.87 -7.83
C LYS A 31 6.74 -13.11 -7.86
N ASP A 32 6.25 -14.03 -7.05
CA ASP A 32 4.83 -14.41 -7.03
C ASP A 32 3.95 -13.25 -6.54
N ARG A 33 4.35 -12.59 -5.44
CA ARG A 33 3.66 -11.39 -4.95
C ARG A 33 3.60 -10.30 -6.01
N LEU A 34 4.70 -10.09 -6.75
CA LEU A 34 4.72 -9.11 -7.84
C LEU A 34 3.77 -9.52 -8.98
N THR A 35 3.71 -10.81 -9.33
CA THR A 35 2.74 -11.34 -10.31
C THR A 35 1.31 -11.07 -9.85
N THR A 36 1.00 -11.32 -8.57
CA THR A 36 -0.31 -11.05 -7.96
C THR A 36 -0.65 -9.56 -8.00
N ILE A 37 0.27 -8.68 -7.62
CA ILE A 37 0.08 -7.22 -7.66
C ILE A 37 -0.21 -6.76 -9.10
N LYS A 38 0.61 -7.18 -10.08
CA LYS A 38 0.42 -6.84 -11.50
C LYS A 38 -0.92 -7.34 -12.05
N THR A 39 -1.32 -8.55 -11.66
CA THR A 39 -2.61 -9.13 -12.04
C THR A 39 -3.76 -8.29 -11.49
N ALA A 40 -3.67 -7.87 -10.22
CA ALA A 40 -4.71 -7.09 -9.57
C ALA A 40 -4.91 -5.67 -10.12
N ILE A 41 -3.85 -5.04 -10.65
CA ILE A 41 -3.90 -3.66 -11.17
C ILE A 41 -4.00 -3.58 -12.70
N SER A 42 -4.15 -4.72 -13.38
CA SER A 42 -4.33 -4.77 -14.82
C SER A 42 -5.63 -4.06 -15.24
N ASP A 43 -5.61 -3.35 -16.39
CA ASP A 43 -6.79 -2.63 -16.90
C ASP A 43 -8.02 -3.51 -17.12
N ASN A 44 -7.77 -4.78 -17.44
CA ASN A 44 -8.80 -5.76 -17.73
C ASN A 44 -8.93 -6.81 -16.61
N ALA A 45 -8.45 -6.51 -15.40
CA ALA A 45 -8.50 -7.43 -14.27
C ALA A 45 -9.95 -7.81 -13.94
N LYS A 46 -10.20 -9.13 -13.85
CA LYS A 46 -11.50 -9.70 -13.49
C LYS A 46 -11.40 -10.41 -12.14
N PRO A 47 -12.52 -10.59 -11.41
CA PRO A 47 -12.51 -11.31 -10.15
C PRO A 47 -11.90 -12.72 -10.22
N SER A 48 -12.07 -13.41 -11.36
CA SER A 48 -11.53 -14.75 -11.64
C SER A 48 -10.01 -14.80 -11.80
N ASP A 49 -9.36 -13.67 -12.04
CA ASP A 49 -7.91 -13.61 -12.22
C ASP A 49 -7.17 -13.74 -10.88
N LEU A 50 -7.89 -13.62 -9.77
CA LEU A 50 -7.36 -13.67 -8.41
C LEU A 50 -8.03 -14.77 -7.58
N ASN A 51 -7.24 -15.63 -6.97
CA ASN A 51 -7.67 -16.56 -5.92
C ASN A 51 -7.76 -15.86 -4.56
N ARG A 52 -8.57 -16.40 -3.65
CA ARG A 52 -8.79 -15.90 -2.27
C ARG A 52 -8.92 -17.10 -1.32
N PRO A 53 -8.17 -17.18 -0.20
CA PRO A 53 -7.16 -16.23 0.27
C PRO A 53 -5.84 -16.28 -0.55
N GLY A 54 -4.89 -15.41 -0.21
CA GLY A 54 -3.52 -15.40 -0.75
C GLY A 54 -2.55 -14.58 0.10
N HIS A 55 -1.37 -14.27 -0.44
CA HIS A 55 -0.27 -13.61 0.30
C HIS A 55 -0.09 -12.12 0.00
N VAL A 56 -0.95 -11.53 -0.85
CA VAL A 56 -1.03 -10.08 -1.04
C VAL A 56 -2.27 -9.54 -0.32
N PHE A 57 -2.11 -8.39 0.35
CA PHE A 57 -3.10 -7.81 1.25
C PHE A 57 -3.60 -6.46 0.70
N PRO A 58 -4.66 -6.43 -0.13
CA PRO A 58 -5.12 -5.17 -0.70
C PRO A 58 -5.81 -4.31 0.38
N LEU A 59 -5.48 -3.03 0.36
CA LEU A 59 -6.09 -1.99 1.19
C LEU A 59 -6.97 -1.11 0.32
N ARG A 60 -8.20 -0.85 0.79
CA ARG A 60 -9.10 0.11 0.16
C ARG A 60 -8.86 1.50 0.78
N GLY A 61 -8.43 2.45 -0.04
CA GLY A 61 -8.34 3.86 0.35
C GLY A 61 -9.71 4.52 0.52
N ASN A 62 -9.77 5.56 1.35
CA ASN A 62 -10.95 6.39 1.53
C ASN A 62 -11.26 7.20 0.26
N THR A 63 -12.54 7.35 -0.10
CA THR A 63 -12.99 8.12 -1.28
C THR A 63 -12.64 9.61 -1.18
N GLY A 64 -12.54 10.16 0.03
CA GLY A 64 -12.07 11.55 0.24
C GLY A 64 -10.55 11.71 0.26
N GLY A 65 -9.79 10.64 -0.02
CA GLY A 65 -8.33 10.66 -0.11
C GLY A 65 -7.65 11.08 1.20
N ILE A 66 -6.44 11.64 1.06
CA ILE A 66 -5.58 11.98 2.20
C ILE A 66 -6.19 13.05 3.13
N LEU A 67 -7.09 13.88 2.60
CA LEU A 67 -7.77 14.92 3.37
C LEU A 67 -8.90 14.38 4.25
N ALA A 68 -9.51 13.25 3.88
CA ALA A 68 -10.53 12.58 4.70
C ALA A 68 -9.91 11.59 5.69
N ARG A 69 -8.77 10.97 5.35
CA ARG A 69 -8.02 10.07 6.22
C ARG A 69 -6.52 10.24 6.02
N ALA A 70 -5.85 10.73 7.05
CA ALA A 70 -4.39 10.90 7.09
C ALA A 70 -3.64 9.57 7.33
N GLY A 71 -3.80 8.59 6.44
CA GLY A 71 -3.20 7.26 6.55
C GLY A 71 -2.20 6.94 5.42
N HIS A 72 -1.34 5.94 5.64
CA HIS A 72 -0.38 5.48 4.63
C HIS A 72 -1.05 4.95 3.36
N THR A 73 -2.25 4.37 3.47
CA THR A 73 -3.04 3.92 2.31
C THR A 73 -3.37 5.08 1.39
N GLU A 74 -3.93 6.17 1.93
CA GLU A 74 -4.28 7.35 1.17
C GLU A 74 -3.02 8.06 0.65
N ALA A 75 -1.96 8.14 1.47
CA ALA A 75 -0.72 8.79 1.07
C ALA A 75 -0.06 8.08 -0.13
N ALA A 76 -0.07 6.74 -0.13
CA ALA A 76 0.47 5.96 -1.24
C ALA A 76 -0.29 6.20 -2.54
N ILE A 77 -1.63 6.24 -2.47
CA ILE A 77 -2.50 6.55 -3.63
C ILE A 77 -2.24 7.96 -4.15
N GLU A 78 -2.13 8.94 -3.25
CA GLU A 78 -1.91 10.34 -3.59
C GLU A 78 -0.54 10.54 -4.27
N ILE A 79 0.54 9.98 -3.70
CA ILE A 79 1.90 10.11 -4.24
C ILE A 79 2.00 9.56 -5.66
N VAL A 80 1.46 8.35 -5.92
CA VAL A 80 1.51 7.77 -7.27
C VAL A 80 0.65 8.55 -8.26
N SER A 81 -0.47 9.12 -7.80
CA SER A 81 -1.36 9.95 -8.63
C SER A 81 -0.71 11.28 -9.00
N LEU A 82 -0.05 11.94 -8.05
CA LEU A 82 0.75 13.15 -8.29
C LEU A 82 1.90 12.92 -9.28
N ALA A 83 2.44 11.70 -9.31
CA ALA A 83 3.47 11.28 -10.26
C ALA A 83 2.91 10.86 -11.63
N GLY A 84 1.58 10.96 -11.86
CA GLY A 84 0.94 10.63 -13.14
C GLY A 84 0.69 9.14 -13.36
N PHE A 85 0.86 8.29 -12.34
CA PHE A 85 0.54 6.87 -12.42
C PHE A 85 -0.92 6.61 -12.01
N LYS A 86 -1.39 5.39 -12.31
CA LYS A 86 -2.66 4.89 -11.78
C LYS A 86 -2.64 4.88 -10.24
N PRO A 87 -3.79 5.06 -9.56
CA PRO A 87 -3.89 5.22 -8.11
C PRO A 87 -3.68 3.90 -7.33
N TYR A 88 -2.58 3.19 -7.60
CA TYR A 88 -2.22 1.93 -6.99
C TYR A 88 -0.78 2.00 -6.46
N GLY A 89 -0.62 1.88 -5.15
CA GLY A 89 0.67 1.87 -4.47
C GLY A 89 0.90 0.56 -3.71
N VAL A 90 2.17 0.17 -3.58
CA VAL A 90 2.60 -0.92 -2.70
C VAL A 90 3.29 -0.31 -1.50
N ILE A 91 2.87 -0.68 -0.30
CA ILE A 91 3.45 -0.22 0.96
C ILE A 91 3.82 -1.39 1.86
N CYS A 92 4.84 -1.18 2.68
CA CYS A 92 5.24 -2.06 3.76
C CYS A 92 5.92 -1.21 4.82
N GLU A 93 5.65 -1.46 6.09
CA GLU A 93 6.29 -0.77 7.19
C GLU A 93 7.77 -1.18 7.32
N LEU A 94 8.61 -0.23 7.73
CA LEU A 94 10.03 -0.47 7.97
C LEU A 94 10.22 -1.03 9.39
N THR A 95 10.90 -2.17 9.48
CA THR A 95 11.15 -2.88 10.73
C THR A 95 12.65 -3.07 10.93
N ASN A 96 13.10 -2.87 12.17
CA ASN A 96 14.47 -3.14 12.59
C ASN A 96 14.73 -4.66 12.68
N LYS A 97 16.00 -5.06 12.70
CA LYS A 97 16.39 -6.48 12.78
C LYS A 97 15.94 -7.17 14.08
N ASP A 98 15.74 -6.41 15.14
CA ASP A 98 15.24 -6.89 16.43
C ASP A 98 13.71 -7.04 16.50
N GLY A 99 13.00 -6.74 15.40
CA GLY A 99 11.54 -6.81 15.30
C GLY A 99 10.82 -5.53 15.74
N SER A 100 11.53 -4.53 16.26
CA SER A 100 10.93 -3.23 16.58
C SER A 100 10.63 -2.41 15.31
N MET A 101 9.66 -1.50 15.40
CA MET A 101 9.36 -0.59 14.29
C MET A 101 10.42 0.52 14.21
N SER A 102 10.94 0.78 13.00
CA SER A 102 11.90 1.85 12.79
C SER A 102 11.28 3.22 13.09
N ARG A 103 12.05 4.11 13.73
CA ARG A 103 11.65 5.50 14.01
C ARG A 103 12.35 6.44 13.04
N THR A 104 12.10 7.73 13.19
CA THR A 104 12.59 8.76 12.26
C THR A 104 14.10 8.70 12.03
N PRO A 105 14.98 8.54 13.04
CA PRO A 105 16.41 8.44 12.80
C PRO A 105 16.80 7.23 11.94
N GLU A 106 16.20 6.06 12.17
CA GLU A 106 16.46 4.85 11.40
C GLU A 106 15.91 4.96 9.97
N ILE A 107 14.72 5.54 9.80
CA ILE A 107 14.13 5.80 8.48
C ILE A 107 15.02 6.74 7.66
N ILE A 108 15.51 7.84 8.26
CA ILE A 108 16.41 8.77 7.58
C ILE A 108 17.70 8.06 7.17
N LYS A 109 18.28 7.23 8.05
CA LYS A 109 19.47 6.43 7.72
C LYS A 109 19.22 5.48 6.55
N PHE A 110 18.16 4.67 6.63
CA PHE A 110 17.76 3.74 5.57
C PHE A 110 17.51 4.45 4.24
N SER A 111 16.86 5.63 4.28
CA SER A 111 16.56 6.41 3.09
C SER A 111 17.81 6.88 2.36
N LYS A 112 18.85 7.31 3.08
CA LYS A 112 20.15 7.70 2.51
C LYS A 112 20.85 6.50 1.88
N GLU A 113 20.84 5.35 2.56
CA GLU A 113 21.45 4.11 2.06
C GLU A 113 20.77 3.57 0.80
N LYS A 114 19.45 3.80 0.65
CA LYS A 114 18.65 3.31 -0.48
C LYS A 114 18.31 4.37 -1.53
N ASN A 115 18.83 5.60 -1.37
CA ASN A 115 18.50 6.74 -2.21
C ASN A 115 16.98 6.96 -2.36
N MET A 116 16.27 6.96 -1.23
CA MET A 116 14.82 7.17 -1.15
C MET A 116 14.51 8.53 -0.54
N THR A 117 13.47 9.19 -1.04
CA THR A 117 12.97 10.43 -0.45
C THR A 117 12.15 10.15 0.81
N VAL A 118 12.31 10.99 1.83
CA VAL A 118 11.49 10.97 3.05
C VAL A 118 10.57 12.19 3.03
N LEU A 119 9.30 11.97 3.33
CA LEU A 119 8.30 13.00 3.53
C LEU A 119 7.32 12.56 4.63
N THR A 120 6.57 13.51 5.18
CA THR A 120 5.50 13.20 6.14
C THR A 120 4.12 13.30 5.50
N ILE A 121 3.13 12.59 6.05
CA ILE A 121 1.72 12.76 5.66
C ILE A 121 1.28 14.22 5.84
N LYS A 122 1.81 14.92 6.86
CA LYS A 122 1.53 16.34 7.08
C LYS A 122 2.02 17.20 5.91
N ASP A 123 3.23 16.96 5.42
CA ASP A 123 3.78 17.69 4.27
C ASP A 123 2.94 17.46 3.02
N LEU A 124 2.52 16.20 2.79
CA LEU A 124 1.67 15.85 1.66
C LEU A 124 0.29 16.53 1.76
N ILE A 125 -0.33 16.56 2.93
CA ILE A 125 -1.60 17.27 3.14
C ILE A 125 -1.46 18.76 2.84
N LEU A 126 -0.40 19.40 3.36
CA LEU A 126 -0.14 20.82 3.11
C LEU A 126 0.09 21.10 1.62
N TYR A 127 0.82 20.21 0.94
CA TYR A 127 1.03 20.30 -0.51
C TYR A 127 -0.31 20.22 -1.27
N ILE A 128 -1.15 19.24 -0.97
CA ILE A 128 -2.46 19.07 -1.63
C ILE A 128 -3.39 20.27 -1.36
N GLN A 129 -3.40 20.79 -0.13
CA GLN A 129 -4.21 21.96 0.22
C GLN A 129 -3.78 23.23 -0.53
N LYS A 130 -2.48 23.37 -0.82
CA LYS A 130 -1.93 24.53 -1.54
C LYS A 130 -2.14 24.47 -3.05
N ASN A 131 -2.23 23.27 -3.63
CA ASN A 131 -2.30 23.05 -5.08
C ASN A 131 -3.70 22.65 -5.57
N LYS A 132 -4.72 22.79 -4.72
CA LYS A 132 -6.13 22.79 -5.11
C LYS A 132 -6.60 24.21 -5.33
#